data_AF-E3QFI8-F1
#
_entry.id   AF-E3QFI8-F1
#
_cell.length_a   1.000
_cell.length_b   1.000
_cell.length_c   1.000
_cell.angle_alpha   90.00
_cell.angle_beta   90.00
_cell.angle_gamma   90.00
#
_symmetry.space_group_name_H-M   'P 1'
#
loop_
_entity.id
_entity.type
_entity.pdbx_description
1 polymer ?
#
loop_
_entity_poly.entity_id
_entity_poly.type
_entity_poly.pdbx_seq_one_letter_code
_entity_poly.pdbx_strand_id
1 'polypeptide(L)'
;MPFALCLDQLKQLRRKSVTASHKCYGSPLHPTTNEVYRVRNMTGIRAPLLHLLTLAWPLREAAYLWSNGLGRGTFGGIVADCYRKDLPIEKRLTQKSFSRMR
;
A
#
# COMPACT_ATOMS: atom_id res chain seq x y z
N MET A 1 -7.52 -10.50 -20.96
CA MET A 1 -6.60 -9.40 -21.31
C MET A 1 -6.22 -8.66 -20.03
N PRO A 2 -4.93 -8.32 -19.82
CA PRO A 2 -4.52 -7.60 -18.62
C PRO A 2 -5.08 -6.16 -18.61
N PHE A 3 -5.53 -5.71 -17.45
CA PHE A 3 -6.00 -4.34 -17.23
C PHE A 3 -4.81 -3.41 -16.97
N ALA A 4 -4.74 -2.28 -17.67
CA ALA A 4 -3.68 -1.29 -17.52
C ALA A 4 -4.26 0.13 -17.53
N LEU A 5 -3.64 1.02 -16.74
CA LEU A 5 -3.99 2.44 -16.66
C LEU A 5 -2.74 3.28 -16.80
N CYS A 6 -2.82 4.36 -17.58
CA CYS A 6 -1.80 5.40 -17.55
C CYS A 6 -1.99 6.35 -16.35
N LEU A 7 -0.99 7.18 -16.07
CA LEU A 7 -1.03 8.13 -14.96
C LEU A 7 -2.20 9.13 -15.10
N ASP A 8 -2.52 9.57 -16.31
CA ASP A 8 -3.58 10.55 -16.52
C ASP A 8 -4.97 9.95 -16.30
N GLN A 9 -5.20 8.72 -16.77
CA GLN A 9 -6.42 7.96 -16.45
C GLN A 9 -6.55 7.72 -14.94
N LEU A 10 -5.44 7.39 -14.26
CA LEU A 10 -5.44 7.19 -12.81
C LEU A 10 -5.82 8.47 -12.05
N LYS A 11 -5.37 9.65 -12.52
CA LYS A 11 -5.70 10.96 -11.93
C LYS A 11 -7.18 11.32 -12.08
N GLN A 12 -7.86 10.81 -13.10
CA GLN A 12 -9.29 11.04 -13.35
C GLN A 12 -10.21 10.19 -12.47
N LEU A 13 -9.70 9.12 -11.82
CA LEU A 13 -10.52 8.29 -10.94
C LEU A 13 -10.95 9.05 -9.68
N ARG A 14 -12.09 8.64 -9.09
CA ARG A 14 -12.58 9.19 -7.82
C ARG A 14 -11.50 9.10 -6.74
N ARG A 15 -11.10 10.26 -6.24
CA ARG A 15 -10.06 10.43 -5.24
C ARG A 15 -10.65 10.53 -3.83
N LYS A 16 -9.99 9.93 -2.84
CA LYS A 16 -10.31 10.11 -1.41
C LYS A 16 -9.09 10.66 -0.67
N SER A 17 -9.30 11.65 0.18
CA SER A 17 -8.28 12.09 1.14
C SER A 17 -8.22 11.06 2.27
N VAL A 18 -7.02 10.57 2.56
CA VAL A 18 -6.77 9.62 3.65
C VAL A 18 -5.60 10.13 4.45
N THR A 19 -5.81 10.24 5.76
CA THR A 19 -4.74 10.45 6.74
C THR A 19 -4.30 9.10 7.26
N ALA A 20 -3.01 8.81 7.17
CA ALA A 20 -2.44 7.56 7.66
C ALA A 20 -1.09 7.80 8.33
N SER A 21 -0.81 7.00 9.36
CA SER A 21 0.50 6.92 10.00
C SER A 21 1.31 5.81 9.35
N HIS A 22 2.44 6.14 8.76
CA HIS A 22 3.41 5.16 8.28
C HIS A 22 4.48 4.93 9.35
N LYS A 23 4.55 3.72 9.88
CA LYS A 23 5.59 3.27 10.80
C LYS A 23 6.48 2.27 10.07
N CYS A 24 7.78 2.56 10.00
CA CYS A 24 8.75 1.61 9.47
C CYS A 24 8.82 0.37 10.40
N TYR A 25 8.86 -0.83 9.83
CA TYR A 25 8.94 -2.09 10.59
C TYR A 25 10.13 -2.10 11.57
N GLY A 26 11.26 -1.48 11.21
CA GLY A 26 12.45 -1.39 12.06
C GLY A 26 12.36 -0.41 13.24
N SER A 27 11.16 0.05 13.64
CA SER A 27 10.98 1.04 14.72
C SER A 27 10.29 0.45 15.97
N PRO A 28 10.99 0.34 17.12
CA PRO A 28 12.39 0.00 17.30
C PRO A 28 12.54 -1.50 17.61
N LEU A 29 13.39 -2.22 16.87
CA LEU A 29 13.78 -3.61 17.17
C LEU A 29 15.05 -3.69 18.04
N HIS A 30 15.63 -2.55 18.43
CA HIS A 30 16.81 -2.43 19.28
C HIS A 30 16.53 -1.52 20.49
N PRO A 31 17.21 -1.73 21.63
CA PRO A 31 17.09 -0.86 22.80
C PRO A 31 17.35 0.61 22.44
N THR A 32 16.52 1.48 22.98
CA THR A 32 16.44 2.93 22.71
C THR A 32 17.62 3.68 23.29
N THR A 33 18.82 3.51 22.72
CA THR A 33 19.94 4.42 22.98
C THR A 33 19.87 5.65 22.07
N ASN A 34 19.20 5.53 20.92
CA ASN A 34 18.88 6.64 20.00
C ASN A 34 17.42 6.53 19.56
N GLU A 35 16.65 7.60 19.74
CA GLU A 35 15.22 7.63 19.39
C GLU A 35 15.02 7.68 17.86
N VAL A 36 14.91 6.52 17.21
CA VAL A 36 14.56 6.46 15.78
C VAL A 36 13.03 6.52 15.62
N TYR A 37 12.46 7.70 15.87
CA TYR A 37 11.04 8.00 15.59
C TYR A 37 10.76 8.08 14.08
N ARG A 38 10.84 6.96 13.37
CA ARG A 38 10.48 6.87 11.94
C ARG A 38 8.98 6.59 11.76
N VAL A 39 8.15 7.39 12.44
CA VAL A 39 6.71 7.42 12.26
C VAL A 39 6.35 8.75 11.60
N ARG A 40 5.64 8.68 10.49
CA ARG A 40 5.18 9.89 9.79
C ARG A 40 3.68 9.82 9.56
N ASN A 41 2.98 10.87 9.98
CA ASN A 41 1.61 11.11 9.57
C ASN A 41 1.60 11.82 8.22
N MET A 42 0.80 11.32 7.29
CA MET A 42 0.67 11.93 5.98
C MET A 42 -0.79 11.95 5.57
N THR A 43 -1.23 13.11 5.10
CA THR A 43 -2.51 13.28 4.42
C THR A 43 -2.23 13.27 2.93
N GLY A 44 -2.87 12.38 2.19
CA GLY A 44 -2.66 12.26 0.76
C GLY A 44 -3.93 11.86 0.04
N ILE A 45 -4.07 12.35 -1.18
CA ILE A 45 -5.19 12.00 -2.03
C ILE A 45 -4.86 10.71 -2.79
N ARG A 46 -5.64 9.66 -2.54
CA ARG A 46 -5.42 8.33 -3.11
C ARG A 46 -6.63 7.86 -3.91
N ALA A 47 -6.39 7.15 -5.00
CA ALA A 47 -7.42 6.32 -5.63
C ALA A 47 -7.72 5.14 -4.68
N PRO A 48 -8.98 4.86 -4.34
CA PRO A 48 -9.32 3.72 -3.50
C PRO A 48 -8.92 2.42 -4.21
N LEU A 49 -8.09 1.59 -3.57
CA LEU A 49 -7.66 0.32 -4.15
C LEU A 49 -8.84 -0.59 -4.51
N LEU A 50 -9.92 -0.55 -3.73
CA LEU A 50 -11.14 -1.28 -4.03
C LEU A 50 -11.73 -0.88 -5.40
N HIS A 51 -11.71 0.42 -5.73
CA HIS A 51 -12.20 0.90 -7.02
C HIS A 51 -11.35 0.37 -8.17
N LEU A 52 -10.02 0.34 -8.02
CA LEU A 52 -9.13 -0.26 -9.02
C LEU A 52 -9.38 -1.76 -9.20
N LEU A 53 -9.62 -2.49 -8.11
CA LEU A 53 -9.96 -3.92 -8.18
C LEU A 53 -11.31 -4.15 -8.87
N THR A 54 -12.32 -3.31 -8.62
CA THR A 54 -13.60 -3.39 -9.33
C THR A 54 -13.44 -3.19 -10.84
N LEU A 55 -12.58 -2.25 -11.26
CA LEU A 55 -12.31 -2.02 -12.69
C LEU A 55 -11.50 -3.15 -13.34
N ALA A 56 -10.56 -3.75 -12.61
CA ALA A 56 -9.69 -4.81 -13.11
C ALA A 56 -10.38 -6.19 -13.16
N TRP A 57 -11.51 -6.35 -12.47
CA TRP A 57 -12.33 -7.57 -12.44
C TRP A 57 -11.51 -8.85 -12.19
N PRO A 58 -10.87 -9.00 -11.02
CA PRO A 58 -10.06 -10.17 -10.71
C PRO A 58 -10.90 -11.45 -10.73
N LEU A 59 -10.22 -12.57 -10.95
CA LEU A 59 -10.82 -13.90 -10.81
C LEU A 59 -11.40 -14.10 -9.40
N ARG A 60 -12.47 -14.88 -9.30
CA ARG A 60 -13.20 -15.09 -8.04
C ARG A 60 -12.34 -15.83 -7.00
N GLU A 61 -11.42 -16.67 -7.46
CA GLU A 61 -10.46 -17.43 -6.70
C GLU A 61 -9.20 -16.63 -6.29
N ALA A 62 -9.08 -15.37 -6.72
CA ALA A 62 -7.93 -14.54 -6.35
C ALA A 62 -7.95 -14.22 -4.85
N ALA A 63 -6.91 -14.68 -4.13
CA ALA A 63 -6.80 -14.49 -2.68
C ALA A 63 -5.84 -13.35 -2.26
N TYR A 64 -4.87 -13.00 -3.11
CA TYR A 64 -3.83 -12.03 -2.79
C TYR A 64 -3.68 -10.97 -3.88
N LEU A 65 -3.41 -9.74 -3.44
CA LEU A 65 -2.95 -8.65 -4.29
C LEU A 65 -1.45 -8.50 -4.12
N TRP A 66 -0.70 -8.60 -5.21
CA TRP A 66 0.74 -8.32 -5.21
C TRP A 66 1.00 -6.92 -5.79
N SER A 67 1.92 -6.22 -5.16
CA SER A 67 2.42 -4.91 -5.60
C SER A 67 3.91 -4.99 -5.83
N ASN A 68 4.34 -4.66 -7.05
CA ASN A 68 5.75 -4.61 -7.43
C ASN A 68 6.13 -3.14 -7.61
N GLY A 69 7.15 -2.69 -6.88
CA GLY A 69 7.78 -1.41 -7.09
C GLY A 69 8.86 -1.49 -8.16
N LEU A 70 9.16 -0.36 -8.78
CA LEU A 70 10.26 -0.24 -9.74
C LEU A 70 11.66 -0.27 -9.09
N GLY A 71 11.71 -0.19 -7.76
CA GLY A 71 12.97 -0.21 -7.01
C GLY A 71 13.65 -1.57 -7.11
N ARG A 72 14.94 -1.56 -7.48
CA ARG A 72 15.83 -2.73 -7.58
C ARG A 72 17.04 -2.51 -6.68
N GLY A 73 17.71 -3.59 -6.29
CA GLY A 73 18.97 -3.50 -5.54
C GLY A 73 19.21 -4.71 -4.64
N THR A 74 20.21 -4.58 -3.78
CA THR A 74 20.59 -5.63 -2.82
C THR A 74 20.04 -5.31 -1.43
N PHE A 75 19.26 -6.23 -0.87
CA PHE A 75 18.64 -6.10 0.44
C PHE A 75 19.07 -7.28 1.31
N GLY A 76 19.80 -7.03 2.40
CA GLY A 76 20.29 -8.10 3.27
C GLY A 76 21.15 -9.14 2.55
N GLY A 77 21.93 -8.71 1.54
CA GLY A 77 22.75 -9.59 0.70
C GLY A 77 21.99 -10.26 -0.45
N ILE A 78 20.66 -10.10 -0.53
CA ILE A 78 19.84 -10.69 -1.61
C ILE A 78 19.62 -9.65 -2.70
N VAL A 79 20.02 -9.97 -3.93
CA VAL A 79 19.75 -9.14 -5.11
C VAL A 79 18.28 -9.33 -5.50
N ALA A 80 17.54 -8.23 -5.60
CA ALA A 80 16.13 -8.23 -5.97
C ALA A 80 15.86 -7.34 -7.19
N ASP A 81 15.17 -7.91 -8.17
CA ASP A 81 14.75 -7.24 -9.40
C ASP A 81 13.56 -6.29 -9.20
N CYS A 82 12.85 -6.43 -8.09
CA CYS A 82 11.81 -5.51 -7.67
C CYS A 82 11.54 -5.64 -6.18
N TYR A 83 11.14 -4.53 -5.55
CA TYR A 83 10.52 -4.60 -4.24
C TYR A 83 9.08 -5.10 -4.36
N ARG A 84 8.75 -6.19 -3.67
CA ARG A 84 7.42 -6.83 -3.73
C ARG A 84 6.74 -6.87 -2.37
N LYS A 85 5.43 -6.62 -2.36
CA LYS A 85 4.55 -6.84 -1.20
C LYS A 85 3.24 -7.47 -1.63
N ASP A 86 2.77 -8.41 -0.82
CA ASP A 86 1.44 -9.00 -0.92
C ASP A 86 0.47 -8.43 0.14
N LEU A 87 -0.82 -8.58 -0.13
CA LEU A 87 -1.89 -8.29 0.80
C LEU A 87 -3.07 -9.24 0.53
N PRO A 88 -3.63 -9.91 1.56
CA PRO A 88 -4.88 -10.67 1.39
C PRO A 88 -6.02 -9.76 0.93
N ILE A 89 -6.75 -10.18 -0.12
CA ILE A 89 -7.84 -9.40 -0.72
C ILE A 89 -9.00 -9.24 0.28
N GLU A 90 -9.27 -10.25 1.11
CA GLU A 90 -10.33 -10.22 2.13
C GLU A 90 -10.15 -9.08 3.14
N LYS A 91 -8.90 -8.74 3.52
CA LYS A 91 -8.59 -7.63 4.43
C LYS A 91 -8.96 -6.24 3.87
N ARG A 92 -9.26 -6.13 2.56
CA ARG A 92 -9.62 -4.87 1.88
C ARG A 92 -11.12 -4.67 1.70
N LEU A 93 -11.92 -5.75 1.72
CA LEU A 93 -13.38 -5.66 1.59
C LEU A 93 -14.05 -5.18 2.87
N THR A 94 -13.36 -5.26 4.02
CA THR A 94 -13.83 -4.68 5.28
C THR A 94 -13.52 -3.18 5.31
N GLN A 95 -14.51 -2.35 5.01
CA GLN A 95 -14.45 -0.90 5.21
C GLN A 95 -14.40 -0.62 6.72
N LYS A 96 -13.21 -0.58 7.31
CA LYS A 96 -13.06 -0.08 8.68
C LYS A 96 -13.33 1.42 8.64
N SER A 97 -14.51 1.81 9.11
CA SER A 97 -14.85 3.20 9.43
C SER A 97 -13.79 3.74 10.38
N PHE A 98 -13.07 4.75 9.93
CA PHE A 98 -12.14 5.48 10.77
C PHE A 98 -12.99 6.33 11.71
N SER A 99 -13.29 5.80 12.90
CA SER A 99 -13.94 6.56 13.96
C SER A 99 -13.01 7.69 14.40
N ARG A 100 -13.53 8.91 14.37
CA ARG A 100 -12.86 10.14 14.77
C ARG A 100 -12.60 10.06 16.29
N MET A 101 -11.39 9.71 16.71
CA MET A 101 -10.97 9.91 18.09
C MET A 101 -10.88 11.42 18.33
N ARG A 102 -11.66 11.89 19.32
CA ARG A 102 -11.64 13.26 19.84
C ARG A 102 -10.32 13.55 20.52
#